data_AF-B3ML34-F1
#
_entry.id   AF-B3ML34-F1
#
_cell.length_a   1.000
_cell.length_b   1.000
_cell.length_c   1.000
_cell.angle_alpha   90.00
_cell.angle_beta   90.00
_cell.angle_gamma   90.00
#
_symmetry.space_group_name_H-M   'P 1'
#
loop_
_entity.id
_entity.type
_entity.pdbx_description
1 polymer ?
#
loop_
_entity_poly.entity_id
_entity_poly.type
_entity_poly.pdbx_seq_one_letter_code
_entity_poly.pdbx_strand_id
1 'polypeptide(L)'
;MFHAKIVLLCTACVLVMGKPQGFGGFGSPQKLEGQQLIDAQQELHSSLVKLDAGDGPHYRIVKVLEATSQVVAGISYKFTVELIDESDVKKVCKVDIWNRSWLPNGIEVTFKCPNEPELTKKHSA
;
A
#
# COMPACT_ATOMS: atom_id res chain seq x y z
N MET A 1 -32.92 42.98 -39.68
CA MET A 1 -31.51 42.61 -39.89
C MET A 1 -30.73 43.12 -38.68
N PHE A 2 -30.14 42.38 -37.75
CA PHE A 2 -29.84 40.96 -37.56
C PHE A 2 -30.03 40.64 -36.07
N HIS A 3 -30.61 39.48 -35.75
CA HIS A 3 -30.64 38.93 -34.40
C HIS A 3 -29.28 38.32 -34.09
N ALA A 4 -28.53 38.89 -33.14
CA ALA A 4 -27.33 38.26 -32.61
C ALA A 4 -27.65 37.58 -31.27
N LYS A 5 -27.79 36.26 -31.34
CA LYS A 5 -27.94 35.35 -30.19
C LYS A 5 -26.59 35.25 -29.47
N ILE A 6 -26.49 35.80 -28.26
CA ILE A 6 -25.36 35.52 -27.37
C ILE A 6 -25.80 34.36 -26.49
N VAL A 7 -25.34 33.17 -26.87
CA VAL A 7 -25.49 31.92 -26.11
C VAL A 7 -24.59 32.04 -24.89
N LEU A 8 -25.22 32.12 -23.72
CA LEU A 8 -24.58 32.11 -22.41
C LEU A 8 -24.14 30.66 -22.14
N LEU A 9 -22.88 30.36 -22.49
CA LEU A 9 -22.27 29.06 -22.23
C LEU A 9 -22.04 28.91 -20.72
N CYS A 10 -22.94 28.16 -20.08
CA CYS A 10 -22.73 27.55 -18.76
C CYS A 10 -21.52 26.61 -18.84
N THR A 11 -20.32 27.13 -18.63
CA THR A 11 -19.21 26.32 -18.16
C THR A 11 -19.50 25.93 -16.71
N ALA A 12 -20.12 24.76 -16.55
CA ALA A 12 -20.15 24.08 -15.27
C ALA A 12 -18.70 23.84 -14.84
N CYS A 13 -18.20 24.66 -13.91
CA CYS A 13 -17.03 24.31 -13.13
C CYS A 13 -17.41 23.05 -12.36
N VAL A 14 -17.04 21.89 -12.89
CA VAL A 14 -17.05 20.64 -12.13
C VAL A 14 -16.02 20.84 -11.04
N LEU A 15 -16.46 21.30 -9.88
CA LEU A 15 -15.68 21.26 -8.66
C LEU A 15 -15.46 19.77 -8.36
N VAL A 16 -14.32 19.26 -8.77
CA VAL A 16 -13.79 18.01 -8.26
C VAL A 16 -13.57 18.26 -6.76
N MET A 17 -14.58 17.94 -5.95
CA MET A 17 -14.41 17.75 -4.50
C MET A 17 -13.53 16.51 -4.33
N GLY A 18 -12.22 16.67 -4.56
CA GLY A 18 -11.25 15.77 -3.98
C GLY A 18 -11.47 15.84 -2.48
N LYS A 19 -11.90 14.72 -1.87
CA LYS A 19 -11.98 14.65 -0.41
C LYS A 19 -10.61 15.11 0.12
N PRO A 20 -10.52 16.15 0.96
CA PRO A 20 -9.25 16.50 1.56
C PRO A 20 -8.81 15.25 2.33
N GLN A 21 -7.74 14.60 1.85
CA GLN A 21 -7.07 13.58 2.63
C GLN A 21 -6.72 14.26 3.94
N GLY A 22 -7.32 13.76 5.03
CA GLY A 22 -7.33 14.43 6.31
C GLY A 22 -5.92 14.88 6.69
N PHE A 23 -5.80 16.12 7.16
CA PHE A 23 -4.64 16.60 7.88
C PHE A 23 -4.53 15.82 9.21
N GLY A 24 -4.25 14.52 9.13
CA GLY A 24 -3.69 13.77 10.24
C GLY A 24 -2.29 14.31 10.48
N GLY A 25 -1.98 14.67 11.73
CA GLY A 25 -0.65 15.18 12.08
C GLY A 25 0.46 14.28 11.56
N PHE A 26 1.59 14.89 11.18
CA PHE A 26 2.77 14.17 10.71
C PHE A 26 3.07 12.97 11.62
N GLY A 27 3.03 11.77 11.05
CA GLY A 27 3.32 10.52 11.76
C GLY A 27 2.13 9.79 12.38
N SER A 28 0.88 10.23 12.19
CA SER A 28 -0.28 9.40 12.54
C SER A 28 -0.58 8.36 11.44
N PRO A 29 -0.90 7.10 11.76
CA PRO A 29 -1.31 6.10 10.77
C PRO A 29 -2.49 6.61 9.91
N GLN A 30 -2.33 6.58 8.59
CA GLN A 30 -3.35 6.95 7.63
C GLN A 30 -3.82 5.70 6.87
N LYS A 31 -5.13 5.56 6.69
CA LYS A 31 -5.70 4.52 5.83
C LYS A 31 -5.38 4.86 4.37
N LEU A 32 -4.91 3.87 3.62
CA LEU A 32 -4.53 4.04 2.22
C LEU A 32 -5.70 3.78 1.28
N GLU A 33 -5.90 4.70 0.33
CA GLU A 33 -6.91 4.61 -0.72
C GLU A 33 -6.35 5.17 -2.04
N GLY A 34 -7.01 4.86 -3.15
CA GLY A 34 -6.65 5.36 -4.48
C GLY A 34 -5.20 5.04 -4.85
N GLN A 35 -4.46 6.03 -5.35
CA GLN A 35 -3.08 5.85 -5.81
C GLN A 35 -2.13 5.38 -4.70
N GLN A 36 -2.29 5.87 -3.47
CA GLN A 36 -1.39 5.50 -2.37
C GLN A 36 -1.53 4.03 -1.97
N LEU A 37 -2.72 3.45 -2.12
CA LEU A 37 -2.93 2.03 -1.93
C LEU A 37 -2.23 1.22 -3.03
N ILE A 38 -2.27 1.68 -4.28
CA ILE A 38 -1.59 1.02 -5.41
C ILE A 38 -0.07 1.02 -5.19
N ASP A 39 0.49 2.16 -4.80
CA ASP A 39 1.93 2.29 -4.55
C ASP A 39 2.37 1.36 -3.40
N ALA A 40 1.57 1.29 -2.32
CA ALA A 40 1.85 0.38 -1.20
C ALA A 40 1.69 -1.10 -1.58
N GLN A 41 0.72 -1.44 -2.45
CA GLN A 41 0.57 -2.79 -2.99
C GLN A 41 1.78 -3.19 -3.85
N GLN A 42 2.30 -2.25 -4.65
CA GLN A 42 3.49 -2.47 -5.45
C GLN A 42 4.73 -2.68 -4.56
N GLU A 43 4.85 -1.93 -3.46
CA GLU A 43 5.91 -2.13 -2.46
C GLU A 43 5.82 -3.54 -1.85
N LEU A 44 4.64 -3.96 -1.40
CA LEU A 44 4.42 -5.32 -0.87
C LEU A 44 4.76 -6.40 -1.90
N HIS A 45 4.33 -6.23 -3.15
CA HIS A 45 4.64 -7.16 -4.24
C HIS A 45 6.15 -7.23 -4.51
N SER A 46 6.84 -6.08 -4.57
CA SER A 46 8.29 -6.01 -4.78
C SER A 46 9.04 -6.74 -3.66
N SER A 47 8.64 -6.52 -2.41
CA SER A 47 9.17 -7.24 -1.26
C SER A 47 9.00 -8.75 -1.39
N LEU A 48 7.80 -9.23 -1.75
CA LEU A 48 7.54 -10.66 -1.93
C LEU A 48 8.40 -11.26 -3.05
N VAL A 49 8.50 -10.62 -4.21
CA VAL A 49 9.35 -11.09 -5.32
C VAL A 49 10.82 -11.19 -4.92
N LYS A 50 11.34 -10.22 -4.17
CA LYS A 50 12.72 -10.25 -3.70
C LYS A 50 12.98 -11.36 -2.68
N LEU A 51 12.02 -11.59 -1.79
CA LEU A 51 12.12 -12.66 -0.80
C LEU A 51 11.98 -14.04 -1.44
N ASP A 52 11.13 -14.17 -2.46
CA ASP A 52 10.93 -15.39 -3.26
C ASP A 52 12.21 -15.83 -4.00
N ALA A 53 13.00 -14.86 -4.48
CA ALA A 53 14.29 -15.11 -5.12
C ALA A 53 15.42 -15.53 -4.15
N GLY A 54 15.19 -15.46 -2.84
CA GLY A 54 16.18 -15.75 -1.80
C GLY A 54 15.69 -16.78 -0.79
N ASP A 55 15.91 -16.52 0.50
CA ASP A 55 15.59 -17.45 1.60
C ASP A 55 14.11 -17.43 2.04
N GLY A 56 13.18 -17.05 1.16
CA GLY A 56 11.74 -17.03 1.41
C GLY A 56 11.28 -15.92 2.38
N PRO A 57 9.96 -15.86 2.67
CA PRO A 57 8.92 -16.84 2.35
C PRO A 57 8.34 -16.73 0.94
N HIS A 58 7.79 -17.84 0.43
CA HIS A 58 7.14 -17.94 -0.89
C HIS A 58 5.63 -17.68 -0.78
N TYR A 59 5.26 -16.41 -0.63
CA TYR A 59 3.86 -16.00 -0.61
C TYR A 59 3.47 -15.24 -1.88
N ARG A 60 2.25 -15.49 -2.36
CA ARG A 60 1.62 -14.71 -3.44
C ARG A 60 0.42 -13.95 -2.90
N ILE A 61 0.23 -12.71 -3.37
CA ILE A 61 -0.91 -11.88 -2.96
C ILE A 61 -2.17 -12.36 -3.68
N VAL A 62 -3.20 -12.75 -2.92
CA VAL A 62 -4.54 -13.01 -3.47
C VAL A 62 -5.34 -11.71 -3.47
N LYS A 63 -5.38 -11.03 -2.31
CA LYS A 63 -6.16 -9.79 -2.14
C LYS A 63 -5.69 -8.98 -0.95
N VAL A 64 -5.46 -7.69 -1.13
CA VAL A 64 -5.28 -6.75 0.00
C VAL A 64 -6.65 -6.31 0.50
N LEU A 65 -6.90 -6.51 1.80
CA LEU A 65 -8.16 -6.16 2.46
C LEU A 65 -8.10 -4.75 3.07
N GLU A 66 -6.97 -4.41 3.67
CA GLU A 66 -6.74 -3.09 4.27
C GLU A 66 -5.25 -2.77 4.23
N ALA A 67 -4.93 -1.48 4.09
CA ALA A 67 -3.57 -0.99 4.22
C ALA A 67 -3.56 0.36 4.94
N THR A 68 -2.55 0.56 5.78
CA THR A 68 -2.27 1.83 6.44
C THR A 68 -0.81 2.20 6.24
N SER A 69 -0.50 3.49 6.20
CA SER A 69 0.88 4.00 6.19
C SER A 69 1.11 4.95 7.36
N GLN A 70 2.36 4.98 7.84
CA GLN A 70 2.79 5.90 8.88
C GLN A 70 4.22 6.35 8.60
N VAL A 71 4.45 7.66 8.60
CA VAL A 71 5.81 8.21 8.53
C VAL A 71 6.43 8.15 9.92
N VAL A 72 7.57 7.50 10.02
CA VAL A 72 8.40 7.38 11.23
C VAL A 72 9.85 7.70 10.83
N ALA A 73 10.85 7.00 11.34
CA ALA A 73 12.18 6.96 10.72
C ALA A 73 12.13 6.05 9.47
N GLY A 74 11.35 6.45 8.46
CA GLY A 74 10.98 5.63 7.30
C GLY A 74 9.49 5.67 7.03
N ILE A 75 9.05 4.81 6.14
CA ILE A 75 7.61 4.58 5.93
C ILE A 75 7.30 3.20 6.48
N SER A 76 6.38 3.14 7.43
CA SER A 76 5.81 1.88 7.89
C SER A 76 4.48 1.67 7.17
N TYR A 77 4.35 0.54 6.50
CA TYR A 77 3.10 0.05 5.96
C TYR A 77 2.59 -1.12 6.79
N LYS A 78 1.29 -1.16 7.04
CA LYS A 78 0.63 -2.32 7.66
C LYS A 78 -0.50 -2.77 6.78
N PHE A 79 -0.46 -4.04 6.38
CA PHE A 79 -1.43 -4.67 5.52
C PHE A 79 -2.20 -5.73 6.27
N THR A 80 -3.50 -5.80 6.02
CA THR A 80 -4.29 -7.02 6.20
C THR A 80 -4.50 -7.59 4.80
N VAL A 81 -3.90 -8.74 4.51
CA VAL A 81 -3.80 -9.29 3.15
C VAL A 81 -4.07 -10.79 3.16
N GLU A 82 -4.85 -11.26 2.19
CA GLU A 82 -4.99 -12.68 1.88
C GLU A 82 -3.79 -13.11 1.03
N LEU A 83 -2.97 -14.00 1.58
CA LEU A 83 -1.81 -14.61 0.95
C LEU A 83 -2.10 -16.08 0.65
N ILE A 84 -1.49 -16.58 -0.42
CA ILE A 84 -1.42 -18.01 -0.71
C ILE A 84 0.04 -18.45 -0.62
N ASP A 85 0.28 -19.56 0.09
CA ASP A 85 1.62 -20.14 0.25
C ASP A 85 1.97 -21.13 -0.89
N GLU A 86 3.13 -21.77 -0.76
CA GLU A 86 3.61 -22.80 -1.70
C GLU A 86 2.74 -24.07 -1.72
N SER A 87 1.97 -24.32 -0.66
CA SER A 87 1.03 -25.44 -0.54
C SER A 87 -0.37 -25.08 -1.08
N ASP A 88 -0.48 -23.94 -1.75
CA ASP A 88 -1.73 -23.35 -2.24
C ASP A 88 -2.80 -23.12 -1.15
N VAL A 89 -2.37 -22.96 0.11
CA VAL A 89 -3.26 -22.65 1.24
C VAL A 89 -3.41 -21.13 1.36
N LYS A 90 -4.66 -20.67 1.23
CA LYS A 90 -5.03 -19.27 1.41
C LYS A 90 -5.21 -18.95 2.89
N LYS A 91 -4.65 -17.83 3.33
CA LYS A 91 -4.76 -17.34 4.71
C LYS A 91 -4.70 -15.82 4.76
N VAL A 92 -5.42 -15.23 5.70
CA VAL A 92 -5.36 -13.79 5.95
C VAL A 92 -4.24 -13.51 6.95
N CYS A 93 -3.20 -12.81 6.50
CA CYS A 93 -2.06 -12.42 7.32
C CYS A 93 -2.06 -10.91 7.57
N LYS A 94 -1.43 -10.51 8.67
CA LYS A 94 -0.96 -9.14 8.85
C LYS A 94 0.48 -9.06 8.38
N VAL A 95 0.76 -8.15 7.45
CA VAL A 95 2.12 -7.93 6.94
C VAL A 95 2.52 -6.50 7.26
N ASP A 96 3.61 -6.36 8.01
CA ASP A 96 4.18 -5.06 8.34
C ASP A 96 5.45 -4.87 7.49
N ILE A 97 5.54 -3.76 6.76
CA ILE A 97 6.75 -3.37 6.02
C ILE A 97 7.30 -2.09 6.65
N TRP A 98 8.56 -2.09 7.06
CA TRP A 98 9.27 -0.89 7.42
C TRP A 98 10.33 -0.59 6.37
N ASN A 99 10.00 0.36 5.50
CA ASN A 99 10.88 0.80 4.43
C ASN A 99 11.79 1.92 4.95
N ARG A 100 13.09 1.61 4.98
CA ARG A 100 14.19 2.56 5.13
C ARG A 100 15.19 2.36 4.00
N SER A 101 14.75 2.59 2.77
CA SER A 101 15.53 2.31 1.55
C SER A 101 16.91 2.95 1.50
N TRP A 102 17.20 3.96 2.34
CA TRP A 102 18.53 4.57 2.49
C TRP A 102 19.53 3.75 3.32
N LEU A 103 19.12 2.64 3.95
CA LEU A 103 19.99 1.73 4.69
C LEU A 103 20.22 0.44 3.89
N PRO A 104 21.41 -0.18 4.00
CA PRO A 104 21.64 -1.53 3.49
C PRO A 104 20.71 -2.52 4.22
N ASN A 105 20.00 -3.36 3.47
CA ASN A 105 18.94 -4.22 4.01
C ASN A 105 17.90 -3.45 4.85
N GLY A 106 17.61 -2.21 4.43
CA GLY A 106 16.77 -1.28 5.15
C GLY A 106 15.27 -1.53 5.05
N ILE A 107 14.83 -2.45 4.18
CA ILE A 107 13.43 -2.87 4.09
C ILE A 107 13.26 -4.12 4.93
N GLU A 108 12.45 -4.00 5.98
CA GLU A 108 12.11 -5.09 6.89
C GLU A 108 10.65 -5.47 6.68
N VAL A 109 10.37 -6.76 6.52
CA VAL A 109 9.04 -7.31 6.24
C VAL A 109 8.73 -8.35 7.30
N THR A 110 7.65 -8.15 8.05
CA THR A 110 7.20 -9.03 9.12
C THR A 110 5.85 -9.64 8.75
N PHE A 111 5.80 -10.97 8.69
CA PHE A 111 4.61 -11.75 8.40
C PHE A 111 4.03 -12.31 9.70
N LYS A 112 2.76 -12.00 9.94
CA LYS A 112 1.96 -12.50 11.07
C LYS A 112 0.77 -13.26 10.50
N CYS A 113 0.98 -14.54 10.21
CA CYS A 113 -0.03 -15.45 9.70
C CYS A 113 -0.62 -16.30 10.85
N PRO A 114 -1.89 -16.72 10.77
CA PRO A 114 -2.52 -17.51 11.82
C PRO A 114 -1.85 -18.89 11.95
N ASN A 115 -1.64 -19.36 13.19
CA ASN A 115 -1.03 -20.64 13.52
C ASN A 115 0.43 -20.82 13.03
N GLU A 116 1.11 -19.73 12.69
CA GLU A 116 2.52 -19.71 12.29
C GLU A 116 3.30 -18.79 13.22
N PRO A 117 4.58 -19.08 13.49
CA PRO A 117 5.45 -18.13 14.18
C PRO A 117 5.62 -16.86 13.34
N GLU A 118 5.77 -15.72 14.01
CA GLU A 118 6.09 -14.46 13.33
C GLU A 118 7.42 -14.59 12.58
N LEU A 119 7.41 -14.20 11.30
CA LEU A 119 8.55 -14.29 10.42
C LEU A 119 8.98 -12.89 9.97
N THR A 120 10.20 -12.50 10.30
CA THR A 120 10.77 -11.22 9.86
C THR A 120 11.92 -11.45 8.90
N LYS A 121 11.86 -10.80 7.73
CA LYS A 121 12.88 -10.84 6.69
C LYS A 121 13.34 -9.44 6.33
N LYS A 122 14.56 -9.31 5.83
CA LYS A 122 15.13 -8.05 5.39
C LYS A 122 15.64 -8.18 3.96
N HIS A 123 15.47 -7.13 3.19
CA HIS A 123 16.07 -7.02 1.86
C HIS A 123 16.45 -5.57 1.58
N SER A 124 17.26 -5.37 0.55
CA SER A 124 17.61 -4.05 0.06
C SER A 124 16.56 -3.51 -0.93
N ALA A 125 16.56 -2.19 -1.13
CA ALA A 125 15.67 -1.49 -2.06
C ALA A 125 15.86 -1.91 -3.52
#